data_AF-A0A2M7KIB2-F1
#
_entry.id   AF-A0A2M7KIB2-F1
#
_cell.length_a   1.000
_cell.length_b   1.000
_cell.length_c   1.000
_cell.angle_alpha   90.00
_cell.angle_beta   90.00
_cell.angle_gamma   90.00
#
_symmetry.space_group_name_H-M   'P 1'
#
loop_
_entity.id
_entity.type
_entity.pdbx_description
1 polymer ?
#
loop_
_entity_poly.entity_id
_entity_poly.type
_entity_poly.pdbx_seq_one_letter_code
_entity_poly.pdbx_strand_id
1 'polypeptide(L)' 'MTAAQGDEIQKQAAAEAARDTATTNEWEFHELVLSAKDQVIAQYGRDSNEAQAVGLKKKSERKRPTSKQATS' A
#
# COMPACT_ATOMS: atom_id res chain seq x y z
N MET A 1 19.66 38.84 -2.91
CA MET A 1 18.58 38.30 -2.06
C MET A 1 18.56 39.09 -0.77
N THR A 2 17.38 39.53 -0.34
CA THR A 2 17.20 40.09 1.01
C THR A 2 17.08 38.97 2.03
N ALA A 3 17.31 39.26 3.32
CA ALA A 3 17.17 38.27 4.39
C ALA A 3 15.76 37.64 4.40
N ALA A 4 14.71 38.44 4.20
CA ALA A 4 13.33 37.95 4.14
C ALA A 4 13.07 36.96 3.00
N GLN A 5 13.69 37.15 1.83
CA GLN A 5 13.60 36.21 0.71
C GLN A 5 14.32 34.88 1.03
N GLY A 6 15.44 34.95 1.75
CA GLY A 6 16.15 33.76 2.23
C GLY A 6 15.31 32.95 3.21
N ASP A 7 14.67 33.61 4.18
CA ASP A 7 13.79 32.98 5.16
C ASP A 7 12.56 32.32 4.50
N GLU A 8 12.00 32.96 3.47
CA GLU A 8 10.89 32.39 2.69
C GLU A 8 11.31 31.09 1.99
N ILE A 9 12.45 31.09 1.29
CA ILE A 9 12.99 29.91 0.60
C ILE A 9 13.27 28.77 1.60
N GLN A 10 13.84 29.08 2.76
CA GLN A 10 14.10 28.08 3.80
C GLN A 10 12.82 27.43 4.32
N LYS A 11 11.77 28.22 4.54
CA LYS A 11 10.46 27.70 4.98
C LYS A 11 9.78 26.86 3.90
N GLN A 12 9.89 27.26 2.64
CA GLN A 12 9.37 26.48 1.51
C GLN A 12 10.10 25.13 1.42
N ALA A 13 11.44 25.13 1.46
CA ALA A 13 12.23 23.91 1.43
C ALA A 13 11.92 22.97 2.61
N ALA A 14 11.74 23.52 3.82
CA ALA A 14 11.36 22.73 4.99
C ALA A 14 9.95 22.12 4.84
N ALA A 15 9.00 22.86 4.27
CA ALA A 15 7.66 22.35 4.02
C ALA A 15 7.66 21.25 2.95
N GLU A 16 8.47 21.38 1.90
CA GLU A 16 8.65 20.34 0.87
C GLU A 16 9.26 19.07 1.47
N ALA A 17 10.36 19.20 2.22
CA ALA A 17 11.01 18.06 2.88
C ALA A 17 10.06 17.33 3.85
N ALA A 18 9.21 18.07 4.56
CA ALA A 18 8.20 17.48 5.44
C ALA A 18 7.13 16.69 4.66
N ARG A 19 6.70 17.16 3.49
CA ARG A 19 5.74 16.44 2.62
C ARG A 19 6.35 15.18 2.03
N ASP A 20 7.60 15.24 1.59
CA ASP A 20 8.30 14.08 1.04
C ASP A 20 8.46 13.00 2.12
N THR A 21 8.84 13.40 3.34
CA THR A 21 8.90 12.50 4.49
C THR A 21 7.56 11.84 4.79
N ALA A 22 6.47 12.63 4.80
CA ALA A 22 5.12 12.09 5.03
C ALA A 22 4.75 11.06 3.96
N THR A 23 5.02 11.36 2.69
CA THR A 23 4.74 10.47 1.56
C THR A 23 5.52 9.17 1.69
N THR A 24 6.83 9.22 2.00
CA THR A 24 7.65 8.03 2.22
C THR A 24 7.09 7.18 3.37
N ASN A 25 6.72 7.81 4.49
CA ASN A 25 6.15 7.09 5.62
C ASN A 25 4.82 6.39 5.27
N GLU A 26 3.98 7.01 4.44
CA GLU A 26 2.74 6.38 3.95
C GLU A 26 3.03 5.16 3.08
N TRP A 27 4.03 5.23 2.20
CA TRP A 27 4.48 4.09 1.39
C TRP A 27 5.03 2.95 2.24
N GLU A 28 5.90 3.26 3.20
CA GLU A 28 6.47 2.27 4.12
C GLU A 28 5.38 1.59 4.97
N PHE A 29 4.41 2.36 5.46
CA PHE A 29 3.27 1.81 6.18
C PHE A 29 2.41 0.90 5.29
N HIS A 30 2.16 1.30 4.05
CA HIS A 30 1.43 0.47 3.10
C HIS A 30 2.13 -0.87 2.87
N GLU A 31 3.44 -0.85 2.65
CA GLU A 31 4.25 -2.06 2.45
C GLU A 31 4.25 -2.96 3.69
N LEU A 32 4.36 -2.38 4.88
CA LEU A 32 4.26 -3.11 6.15
C LEU A 32 2.90 -3.84 6.26
N VAL A 33 1.80 -3.14 5.93
CA VAL A 33 0.46 -3.72 5.97
C VAL A 33 0.30 -4.85 4.94
N LEU A 34 0.85 -4.69 3.73
CA LEU A 34 0.84 -5.76 2.73
C LEU A 34 1.63 -6.98 3.22
N SER A 35 2.84 -6.79 3.74
CA SER A 35 3.67 -7.86 4.29
C SER A 35 2.97 -8.60 5.43
N ALA A 36 2.30 -7.88 6.35
CA ALA A 36 1.54 -8.49 7.43
C ALA A 36 0.40 -9.38 6.90
N LYS A 37 -0.32 -8.93 5.87
CA LYS A 37 -1.36 -9.74 5.21
C LYS A 37 -0.78 -10.97 4.53
N ASP A 38 0.38 -10.84 3.89
CA ASP A 38 1.05 -11.96 3.23
C ASP A 38 1.52 -13.02 4.23
N GLN A 39 1.98 -12.61 5.42
CA GLN A 39 2.31 -13.54 6.51
C GLN A 39 1.08 -14.33 6.98
N VAL A 40 -0.08 -13.69 7.10
CA VAL A 40 -1.35 -14.37 7.42
C VAL A 40 -1.71 -15.38 6.32
N ILE A 41 -1.58 -15.01 5.04
CA ILE A 41 -1.81 -15.93 3.93
C ILE A 41 -0.82 -17.11 3.98
N ALA A 42 0.46 -16.86 4.29
CA ALA A 42 1.48 -17.89 4.36
C ALA A 42 1.21 -18.89 5.49
N GLN A 43 0.73 -18.43 6.65
CA GLN A 43 0.48 -19.26 7.82
C GLN A 43 -0.83 -20.06 7.74
N TYR A 44 -1.90 -19.46 7.22
CA TYR A 44 -3.26 -20.06 7.25
C TYR A 44 -3.79 -20.45 5.87
N GLY A 45 -3.15 -19.99 4.80
CA GLY A 45 -3.62 -20.19 3.44
C GLY A 45 -4.65 -19.15 2.99
N ARG A 46 -4.79 -18.99 1.67
CA ARG A 46 -5.57 -17.92 1.03
C ARG A 46 -7.09 -18.10 1.04
N ASP A 47 -7.58 -19.24 1.52
CA ASP A 47 -9.01 -19.54 1.64
C ASP A 47 -9.49 -19.59 3.10
N SER A 48 -8.62 -19.21 4.04
CA SER A 48 -8.86 -19.25 5.48
C SER A 48 -9.77 -18.12 5.98
N ASN A 49 -10.31 -18.30 7.18
CA ASN A 49 -11.08 -17.27 7.87
C ASN A 49 -10.17 -16.13 8.36
N GLU A 50 -8.93 -16.45 8.70
CA GLU A 50 -7.89 -15.54 9.16
C GLU A 50 -7.49 -14.56 8.06
N ALA A 51 -7.32 -15.05 6.82
CA ALA A 51 -7.13 -14.17 5.67
C ALA A 51 -8.34 -13.22 5.47
N GLN A 52 -9.56 -13.70 5.71
CA GLN A 52 -10.76 -12.88 5.63
C GLN A 52 -10.84 -11.83 6.74
N ALA A 53 -10.41 -12.17 7.97
CA ALA A 53 -10.39 -11.26 9.10
C ALA A 53 -9.46 -10.05 8.89
N VAL A 54 -8.38 -10.21 8.11
CA VAL A 54 -7.49 -9.09 7.71
C VAL A 54 -7.94 -8.37 6.43
N GLY A 55 -9.19 -8.57 6.02
CA GLY A 55 -9.84 -7.87 4.91
C GLY A 55 -9.55 -8.45 3.52
N LEU A 56 -9.01 -9.66 3.41
CA LEU A 56 -8.82 -10.31 2.12
C LEU A 56 -10.06 -11.13 1.72
N LYS A 57 -10.35 -11.18 0.43
CA LYS A 57 -11.40 -12.06 -0.07
C LYS A 57 -10.86 -13.50 -0.24
N LYS A 58 -11.57 -14.47 0.33
CA LYS A 58 -11.29 -15.91 0.19
C LYS A 58 -11.20 -16.32 -1.27
N LYS A 59 -10.36 -17.32 -1.57
CA LYS A 59 -10.14 -17.82 -2.93
C LYS A 59 -11.42 -18.41 -3.51
N SER A 60 -12.17 -19.17 -2.71
CA SER A 60 -13.45 -19.79 -3.07
C SER A 60 -14.53 -18.78 -3.42
N GLU A 61 -14.52 -17.61 -2.79
CA GLU A 61 -15.49 -16.53 -3.04
C GLU A 61 -15.14 -15.69 -4.30
N ARG A 62 -13.96 -15.88 -4.91
CA ARG A 62 -13.57 -15.16 -6.13
C ARG A 62 -14.23 -15.81 -7.34
N LYS A 63 -14.84 -15.00 -8.20
CA LYS A 63 -15.36 -15.45 -9.50
C LYS A 63 -14.22 -16.10 -10.28
N ARG A 64 -14.37 -17.38 -10.64
CA ARG A 64 -13.37 -18.09 -11.44
C ARG A 64 -13.22 -17.38 -12.79
N PRO A 65 -12.00 -17.12 -13.28
CA PRO A 65 -11.81 -16.60 -14.62
C PRO A 65 -12.44 -17.60 -15.60
N THR A 66 -13.37 -17.13 -16.43
CA THR A 66 -13.93 -17.93 -17.52
C THR A 66 -12.86 -18.06 -18.58
N SER A 67 -12.32 -19.26 -18.81
CA SER A 67 -11.47 -19.48 -19.97
C SER A 67 -12.31 -19.17 -21.22
N LYS A 68 -11.79 -18.34 -22.12
CA LYS A 68 -12.33 -18.27 -23.48
C LYS A 68 -12.02 -19.63 -24.10
N GLN A 69 -13.00 -20.52 -24.16
CA GLN A 69 -12.86 -21.72 -24.97
C GLN A 69 -12.58 -21.26 -26.40
N ALA A 70 -11.41 -21.63 -26.93
CA ALA A 70 -11.14 -21.45 -28.34
C ALA A 70 -12.14 -22.34 -29.10
N THR A 71 -13.09 -21.71 -29.78
CA THR A 71 -13.92 -22.36 -30.78
C THR A 71 -13.00 -22.95 -31.84
N SER A 72 -12.89 -24.28 -31.84
CA SER A 72 -12.29 -25.06 -32.93
C SER A 72 -13.35 -25.34 -34.00
#